data_AF-A0A662T3L3-F1
#
_entry.id   AF-A0A662T3L3-F1
#
_cell.length_a   1.000
_cell.length_b   1.000
_cell.length_c   1.000
_cell.angle_alpha   90.00
_cell.angle_beta   90.00
_cell.angle_gamma   90.00
#
_symmetry.space_group_name_H-M   'P 1'
#
loop_
_entity.id
_entity.type
_entity.pdbx_description
1 polymer ?
#
loop_
_entity_poly.entity_id
_entity_poly.type
_entity_poly.pdbx_seq_one_letter_code
_entity_poly.pdbx_strand_id
1 'polypeptide(L)' 'MGGVLLRRPKITRAIPVGSIINCADNSGAKKLKVIQVVGYKGRLKRRPAACVG' A
#
# COMPACT_ATOMS: atom_id res chain seq x y z
N MET A 1 3.58 9.72 14.96
CA MET A 1 3.90 10.81 14.00
C MET A 1 4.28 10.17 12.67
N GLY A 2 3.30 9.96 11.78
CA GLY A 2 3.56 9.33 10.48
C GLY A 2 3.99 10.39 9.47
N GLY A 3 5.25 10.33 9.02
CA GLY A 3 5.78 11.21 7.97
C GLY A 3 5.08 10.92 6.64
N VAL A 4 4.09 11.74 6.29
CA VAL A 4 3.47 11.75 4.97
C VAL A 4 3.99 12.95 4.22
N LEU A 5 4.35 12.76 2.95
CA LEU A 5 4.66 13.87 2.03
C LEU A 5 3.50 14.89 2.05
N LEU A 6 3.82 16.17 2.34
CA LEU A 6 2.90 17.32 2.33
C LEU A 6 1.96 17.35 1.10
N ARG A 7 2.45 16.86 -0.05
CA ARG A 7 1.68 16.63 -1.26
C ARG A 7 2.10 15.30 -1.88
N ARG A 8 1.12 14.42 -2.17
CA ARG A 8 1.32 13.18 -2.93
C ARG A 8 0.70 13.35 -4.33
N PRO A 9 1.44 13.11 -5.42
CA PRO A 9 0.86 13.12 -6.76
C PRO A 9 -0.19 12.01 -6.90
N LYS A 10 -1.13 12.20 -7.84
CA LYS A 10 -2.18 11.20 -8.10
C LYS A 10 -1.62 10.06 -8.95
N ILE A 11 -1.06 9.05 -8.28
CA ILE A 11 -0.50 7.85 -8.91
C ILE A 11 -1.56 6.75 -9.01
N THR A 12 -1.52 5.97 -10.09
CA THR A 12 -2.35 4.76 -10.24
C THR A 12 -2.06 3.77 -9.12
N ARG A 13 -3.13 3.27 -8.48
CA ARG A 13 -3.04 2.30 -7.38
C ARG A 13 -3.11 0.87 -7.93
N ALA A 14 -1.96 0.28 -8.22
CA ALA A 14 -1.85 -1.01 -8.87
C ALA A 14 -1.73 -2.21 -7.91
N ILE A 15 -1.61 -1.97 -6.60
CA ILE A 15 -1.35 -3.02 -5.61
C ILE A 15 -2.59 -3.20 -4.72
N PRO A 16 -3.56 -4.05 -5.09
CA PRO A 16 -4.74 -4.32 -4.27
C PRO A 16 -4.38 -5.07 -2.98
N VAL A 17 -5.30 -5.05 -2.01
CA VAL A 17 -5.21 -5.95 -0.85
C VAL A 17 -5.12 -7.41 -1.28
N GLY A 18 -4.32 -8.19 -0.57
CA GLY A 18 -4.00 -9.59 -0.87
C GLY A 18 -2.77 -9.79 -1.76
N SER A 19 -2.27 -8.75 -2.43
CA SER A 19 -1.04 -8.82 -3.23
C SER A 19 0.15 -9.24 -2.39
N ILE A 20 1.01 -10.08 -2.98
CA ILE A 20 2.31 -10.48 -2.43
C ILE A 20 3.39 -9.70 -3.19
N ILE A 21 4.20 -8.93 -2.47
CA ILE A 21 5.30 -8.12 -3.02
C ILE A 21 6.64 -8.61 -2.46
N ASN A 22 7.73 -8.35 -3.17
CA ASN A 22 9.07 -8.64 -2.66
C ASN A 22 9.42 -7.65 -1.55
N CYS A 23 10.07 -8.15 -0.50
CA CYS A 23 10.66 -7.28 0.50
C CYS A 23 11.99 -6.73 -0.03
N ALA A 24 12.21 -5.42 0.13
CA ALA A 24 13.45 -4.74 -0.24
C ALA A 24 14.21 -4.28 1.01
N ASP A 25 13.99 -4.95 2.14
CA ASP A 25 14.72 -4.73 3.38
C ASP A 25 15.70 -5.89 3.64
N ASN A 26 16.52 -5.72 4.66
CA ASN A 26 17.45 -6.73 5.16
C ASN A 26 16.98 -7.37 6.48
N SER A 27 15.68 -7.29 6.80
CA SER A 27 15.13 -7.79 8.07
C SER A 27 14.91 -9.31 8.08
N GLY A 28 15.06 -9.97 6.93
CA GLY A 28 14.94 -11.43 6.76
C GLY A 28 13.64 -11.87 6.08
N ALA A 29 12.66 -10.97 5.90
CA ALA A 29 11.47 -11.26 5.11
C ALA A 29 11.80 -11.26 3.61
N LYS A 30 11.35 -12.28 2.86
CA LYS A 30 11.52 -12.33 1.40
C LYS A 30 10.35 -11.70 0.64
N LYS A 31 9.14 -11.90 1.17
CA LYS A 31 7.89 -11.43 0.57
C LYS A 31 6.96 -10.90 1.65
N LEU A 32 6.18 -9.89 1.31
CA LEU A 32 5.19 -9.25 2.16
C LEU A 32 3.81 -9.37 1.52
N LYS A 33 2.77 -9.58 2.33
CA LYS A 33 1.38 -9.59 1.87
C LYS A 33 0.68 -8.30 2.30
N VAL A 34 0.04 -7.62 1.37
CA VAL A 34 -0.74 -6.40 1.65
C VAL A 34 -2.06 -6.78 2.32
N ILE A 35 -2.24 -6.41 3.58
CA ILE A 35 -3.48 -6.68 4.32
C ILE A 35 -4.44 -5.50 4.24
N GLN A 36 -3.94 -4.28 4.43
CA GLN A 36 -4.76 -3.05 4.44
C GLN A 36 -3.95 -1.86 3.91
N VAL A 37 -4.67 -0.86 3.39
CA VAL A 37 -4.09 0.42 2.93
C VAL A 37 -4.47 1.54 3.91
N VAL A 38 -3.46 2.19 4.49
CA VAL A 38 -3.64 3.32 5.42
C VAL A 38 -4.30 4.50 4.70
N GLY A 39 -5.28 5.15 5.35
CA GLY A 39 -5.99 6.31 4.81
C GLY A 39 -7.04 5.98 3.73
N TYR A 40 -7.35 4.69 3.50
CA TYR A 40 -8.44 4.32 2.60
C TYR A 40 -9.80 4.76 3.15
N LYS A 41 -10.58 5.48 2.33
CA LYS A 41 -12.00 5.77 2.58
C LYS A 41 -12.87 4.78 1.80
N GLY A 42 -13.67 4.01 2.54
CA GLY A 42 -14.48 2.91 2.01
C GLY A 42 -15.47 3.33 0.92
N ARG A 43 -15.76 2.39 0.02
CA ARG A 43 -16.92 2.41 -0.88
C ARG A 43 -17.39 0.96 -1.05
N LEU A 44 -18.71 0.74 -1.09
CA LEU A 44 -19.29 -0.59 -1.27
C LEU A 44 -18.66 -1.30 -2.49
N LYS A 45 -18.25 -2.57 -2.30
CA LYS A 45 -17.61 -3.43 -3.31
C LYS A 45 -16.22 -2.97 -3.83
N ARG A 46 -15.66 -1.86 -3.34
CA ARG A 46 -14.31 -1.42 -3.74
C ARG A 46 -13.24 -2.03 -2.83
N ARG A 47 -12.32 -2.79 -3.43
CA ARG A 47 -11.11 -3.26 -2.75
C ARG A 47 -10.10 -2.11 -2.59
N PRO A 48 -9.51 -1.91 -1.40
CA PRO A 48 -8.43 -0.95 -1.22
C PRO A 48 -7.22 -1.33 -2.07
N ALA A 49 -6.50 -0.33 -2.59
CA ALA A 49 -5.27 -0.52 -3.33
C ALA A 49 -4.24 0.57 -2.97
N ALA A 50 -2.97 0.16 -2.87
CA ALA A 50 -1.83 1.00 -2.62
C ALA A 50 -1.19 1.47 -3.94
N CYS A 51 -0.46 2.59 -3.86
CA CYS A 51 0.47 3.06 -4.86
C CYS A 51 1.84 3.24 -4.19
N VAL A 52 2.86 3.61 -4.97
CA VAL A 52 4.19 3.90 -4.43
C VAL A 52 4.17 5.10 -3.46
N GLY A 53 5.05 5.02 -2.46
CA GLY A 53 5.36 6.06 -1.48
C GLY A 53 4.37 6.15 -0.36
#